data_AF-A0A0A0D3P8-F1
#
_entry.id   AF-A0A0A0D3P8-F1
#
_cell.length_a   1.000
_cell.length_b   1.000
_cell.length_c   1.000
_cell.angle_alpha   90.00
_cell.angle_beta   90.00
_cell.angle_gamma   90.00
#
_symmetry.space_group_name_H-M   'P 1'
#
loop_
_entity.id
_entity.type
_entity.pdbx_description
1 polymer ?
#
loop_
_entity_poly.entity_id
_entity_poly.type
_entity_poly.pdbx_seq_one_letter_code
_entity_poly.pdbx_strand_id
1 'polypeptide(L)'
;MRIALNLAVAAALVLAAAPGPARADGLDDFFSSIRRQFEEPAKPSRSQSCAQTEAEAHVLATTAESDLGRVRARIDRIERDAGAGTARAPIDQATQTAAQAQGLSSKLRRAQAAYRTIIGQCGRPDLQSERLGSLARRLDAEARRATRLADRIAST
;
A
#
# COMPACT_ATOMS: atom_id res chain seq x y z
N MET A 1 -9.75 -17.85 43.06
CA MET A 1 -8.36 -18.29 43.37
C MET A 1 -7.67 -18.40 42.02
N ARG A 2 -6.93 -17.35 41.60
CA ARG A 2 -5.45 -17.29 41.56
C ARG A 2 -4.87 -18.40 40.67
N ILE A 3 -3.92 -18.22 39.75
CA ILE A 3 -3.00 -17.16 39.33
C ILE A 3 -2.24 -17.78 38.13
N ALA A 4 -1.57 -16.96 37.32
CA ALA A 4 -0.49 -17.35 36.40
C ALA A 4 -0.87 -17.97 35.05
N LEU A 5 -1.15 -17.12 34.07
CA LEU A 5 -0.59 -17.32 32.72
C LEU A 5 -0.28 -15.96 32.04
N ASN A 6 0.16 -14.97 32.83
CA ASN A 6 0.65 -13.67 32.35
C ASN A 6 2.15 -13.56 32.59
N LEU A 7 2.95 -14.42 31.96
CA LEU A 7 4.42 -14.38 32.08
C LEU A 7 5.18 -14.72 30.79
N ALA A 8 4.53 -14.64 29.62
CA ALA A 8 5.20 -14.73 28.32
C ALA A 8 5.19 -13.41 27.53
N VAL A 9 4.63 -12.33 28.09
CA VAL A 9 4.44 -11.04 27.40
C VAL A 9 5.52 -10.00 27.72
N ALA A 10 6.48 -10.27 28.61
CA ALA A 10 7.29 -9.20 29.22
C ALA A 10 8.81 -9.22 29.00
N ALA A 11 9.40 -10.13 28.21
CA ALA A 11 10.86 -10.33 28.28
C ALA A 11 11.62 -10.56 26.95
N ALA A 12 11.24 -9.92 25.84
CA ALA A 12 12.01 -10.10 24.60
C ALA A 12 12.12 -8.87 23.68
N LEU A 13 12.15 -7.63 24.21
CA LEU A 13 12.36 -6.46 23.34
C LEU A 13 13.08 -5.30 24.06
N VAL A 14 14.28 -5.57 24.58
CA VAL A 14 15.30 -4.52 24.77
C VAL A 14 16.68 -5.14 24.52
N LEU A 15 17.18 -5.06 23.29
CA LEU A 15 18.56 -4.69 22.91
C LEU A 15 18.81 -4.95 21.41
N ALA A 16 18.92 -3.88 20.61
CA ALA A 16 19.98 -3.70 19.61
C ALA A 16 19.72 -2.40 18.84
N ALA A 17 20.46 -1.37 19.22
CA ALA A 17 20.65 -0.17 18.42
C ALA A 17 21.56 -0.47 17.22
N ALA A 18 21.12 -0.11 16.01
CA ALA A 18 21.96 0.26 14.88
C ALA A 18 21.08 0.97 13.82
N PRO A 19 21.41 2.22 13.41
CA PRO A 19 20.69 2.90 12.34
C PRO A 19 21.29 2.48 10.99
N GLY A 20 20.54 1.69 10.22
CA GLY A 20 20.89 1.27 8.87
C GLY A 20 19.63 1.12 8.02
N PRO A 21 19.68 1.39 6.70
CA PRO A 21 18.49 1.67 5.91
C PRO A 21 17.69 0.39 5.68
N ALA A 22 16.51 0.30 6.27
CA ALA A 22 15.51 -0.71 5.93
C ALA A 22 15.02 -0.45 4.50
N ARG A 23 15.75 -1.01 3.54
CA ARG A 23 15.37 -1.12 2.15
C ARG A 23 14.16 -2.06 2.05
N ALA A 24 13.20 -1.66 1.23
CA ALA A 24 12.27 -2.40 0.36
C ALA A 24 11.76 -3.84 0.67
N ASP A 25 12.17 -4.54 1.72
CA ASP A 25 12.00 -5.99 1.84
C ASP A 25 10.67 -6.42 2.52
N GLY A 26 10.02 -5.52 3.26
CA GLY A 26 8.79 -5.86 4.00
C GLY A 26 7.55 -6.15 3.12
N LEU A 27 7.58 -5.77 1.84
CA LEU A 27 6.47 -6.02 0.92
C LEU A 27 6.53 -7.44 0.34
N ASP A 28 7.73 -7.95 0.06
CA ASP A 28 7.95 -9.30 -0.46
C ASP A 28 7.77 -10.36 0.64
N ASP A 29 8.05 -10.01 1.89
CA ASP A 29 7.70 -10.84 3.07
C ASP A 29 6.19 -10.96 3.28
N PHE A 30 5.42 -9.90 2.98
CA PHE A 30 3.96 -9.95 3.00
C PHE A 30 3.41 -10.91 1.93
N PHE A 31 3.92 -10.86 0.70
CA PHE A 31 3.51 -11.78 -0.36
C PHE A 31 3.98 -13.22 -0.11
N SER A 32 5.14 -13.40 0.52
CA SER A 32 5.65 -14.73 0.91
C SER A 32 4.84 -15.33 2.06
N SER A 33 4.40 -14.52 3.02
CA SER A 33 3.49 -14.93 4.10
C SER A 33 2.11 -15.33 3.58
N ILE A 34 1.55 -14.56 2.63
CA ILE A 34 0.33 -14.90 1.90
C ILE A 34 0.49 -16.26 1.22
N ARG A 35 1.58 -16.45 0.46
CA ARG A 35 1.81 -17.70 -0.29
C ARG A 35 1.95 -18.93 0.60
N ARG A 36 2.60 -18.80 1.77
CA ARG A 36 2.81 -19.90 2.72
C ARG A 36 1.55 -20.27 3.51
N GLN A 37 0.63 -19.33 3.73
CA GLN A 37 -0.72 -19.63 4.28
C GLN A 37 -1.61 -20.42 3.32
N PHE A 38 -1.30 -20.48 2.02
CA PHE A 38 -2.01 -21.28 1.03
C PHE A 38 -1.44 -22.69 0.83
N GLU A 39 -0.27 -23.02 1.39
CA GLU A 39 0.37 -24.34 1.20
C GLU A 39 -0.10 -25.42 2.19
N GLU A 40 -0.69 -25.06 3.34
CA GLU A 40 -1.39 -26.00 4.25
C GLU A 40 -2.24 -25.22 5.26
N PRO A 41 -3.59 -25.12 5.11
CA PRO A 41 -4.49 -25.90 5.98
C PRO A 41 -5.90 -26.18 5.39
N ALA A 42 -6.70 -26.94 6.15
CA ALA A 42 -8.04 -27.47 5.85
C ALA A 42 -8.95 -26.58 4.98
N LYS A 43 -9.55 -27.18 3.93
CA LYS A 43 -10.48 -26.53 2.97
C LYS A 43 -11.52 -25.68 3.71
N PRO A 44 -11.44 -24.34 3.66
CA PRO A 44 -12.53 -23.50 4.13
C PRO A 44 -13.75 -23.71 3.23
N SER A 45 -14.94 -23.65 3.80
CA SER A 45 -16.16 -23.64 2.99
C SER A 45 -16.12 -22.44 2.03
N ARG A 46 -16.69 -22.56 0.82
CA ARG A 46 -16.74 -21.47 -0.18
C ARG A 46 -17.25 -20.15 0.40
N SER A 47 -18.15 -20.22 1.38
CA SER A 47 -18.68 -19.03 2.07
C SER A 47 -17.65 -18.32 2.97
N GLN A 48 -16.77 -19.07 3.65
CA GLN A 48 -15.68 -18.51 4.45
C GLN A 48 -14.60 -17.89 3.56
N SER A 49 -14.29 -18.49 2.41
CA SER A 49 -13.30 -17.91 1.49
C SER A 49 -13.76 -16.57 0.92
N CYS A 50 -15.05 -16.43 0.59
CA CYS A 50 -15.61 -15.17 0.08
C CYS A 50 -15.57 -14.03 1.12
N ALA A 51 -15.94 -14.31 2.37
CA ALA A 51 -15.90 -13.33 3.45
C ALA A 51 -14.46 -12.92 3.80
N GLN A 52 -13.54 -13.88 3.77
CA GLN A 52 -12.12 -13.61 3.98
C GLN A 52 -11.53 -12.74 2.87
N THR A 53 -11.82 -13.06 1.60
CA THR A 53 -11.41 -12.24 0.45
C THR A 53 -11.96 -10.81 0.54
N GLU A 54 -13.20 -10.63 1.00
CA GLU A 54 -13.79 -9.30 1.19
C GLU A 54 -13.09 -8.50 2.29
N ALA A 55 -12.74 -9.15 3.41
CA ALA A 55 -11.97 -8.53 4.49
C ALA A 55 -10.56 -8.14 4.03
N GLU A 56 -9.88 -9.00 3.27
CA GLU A 56 -8.57 -8.71 2.66
C GLU A 56 -8.66 -7.52 1.69
N ALA A 57 -9.69 -7.48 0.85
CA ALA A 57 -9.91 -6.37 -0.08
C ALA A 57 -10.13 -5.04 0.67
N HIS A 58 -10.83 -5.09 1.80
CA HIS A 58 -11.05 -3.93 2.65
C HIS A 58 -9.74 -3.42 3.29
N VAL A 59 -8.90 -4.33 3.81
CA VAL A 59 -7.59 -3.99 4.36
C VAL A 59 -6.70 -3.38 3.28
N LEU A 60 -6.70 -3.95 2.08
CA LEU A 60 -5.95 -3.41 0.95
C LEU A 60 -6.43 -2.01 0.56
N ALA A 61 -7.74 -1.81 0.45
CA ALA A 61 -8.31 -0.49 0.13
C ALA A 61 -7.95 0.56 1.18
N THR A 62 -7.99 0.20 2.46
CA THR A 62 -7.65 1.11 3.58
C THR A 62 -6.16 1.46 3.58
N THR A 63 -5.30 0.47 3.29
CA THR A 63 -3.86 0.69 3.14
C THR A 63 -3.57 1.61 1.96
N ALA A 64 -4.22 1.38 0.83
CA ALA A 64 -4.09 2.19 -0.37
C ALA A 64 -4.56 3.64 -0.18
N GLU A 65 -5.58 3.87 0.64
CA GLU A 65 -6.03 5.21 1.03
C GLU A 65 -4.96 5.94 1.85
N SER A 66 -4.35 5.26 2.81
CA SER A 66 -3.22 5.80 3.58
C SER A 66 -2.03 6.12 2.68
N ASP A 67 -1.69 5.22 1.74
CA ASP A 67 -0.62 5.44 0.76
C ASP A 67 -0.89 6.63 -0.15
N LEU A 68 -2.13 6.78 -0.63
CA LEU A 68 -2.54 7.94 -1.41
C LEU A 68 -2.38 9.24 -0.59
N GLY A 69 -2.77 9.22 0.69
CA GLY A 69 -2.55 10.35 1.60
C GLY A 69 -1.07 10.70 1.75
N ARG A 70 -0.20 9.69 1.91
CA ARG A 70 1.27 9.88 1.98
C ARG A 70 1.84 10.46 0.68
N VAL A 71 1.44 9.92 -0.48
CA VAL A 71 1.87 10.43 -1.79
C VAL A 71 1.47 11.90 -1.95
N ARG A 72 0.21 12.24 -1.66
CA ARG A 72 -0.29 13.61 -1.78
C ARG A 72 0.46 14.58 -0.86
N ALA A 73 0.64 14.23 0.41
CA ALA A 73 1.39 15.04 1.36
C ALA A 73 2.85 15.25 0.93
N ARG A 74 3.46 14.26 0.28
CA ARG A 74 4.81 14.36 -0.27
C ARG A 74 4.87 15.32 -1.47
N ILE A 75 3.92 15.23 -2.40
CA ILE A 75 3.81 16.17 -3.52
C ILE A 75 3.63 17.61 -3.00
N ASP A 76 2.74 17.82 -2.03
CA ASP A 76 2.49 19.15 -1.43
C ASP A 76 3.72 19.71 -0.69
N ARG A 77 4.59 18.84 -0.16
CA ARG A 77 5.88 19.25 0.40
C ARG A 77 6.85 19.67 -0.69
N ILE A 78 7.00 18.85 -1.73
CA ILE A 78 7.89 19.15 -2.87
C ILE A 78 7.47 20.46 -3.55
N GLU A 79 6.17 20.72 -3.70
CA GLU A 79 5.66 21.96 -4.29
C GLU A 79 6.01 23.19 -3.45
N ARG A 80 5.96 23.09 -2.11
CA ARG A 80 6.38 24.16 -1.21
C ARG A 80 7.89 24.39 -1.24
N ASP A 81 8.66 23.30 -1.18
CA ASP A 81 10.12 23.36 -1.16
C ASP A 81 10.68 23.89 -2.49
N ALA A 82 10.03 23.58 -3.61
CA ALA A 82 10.37 24.14 -4.92
C ALA A 82 10.20 25.66 -4.98
N GLY A 83 9.20 26.22 -4.28
CA GLY A 83 9.00 27.67 -4.19
C GLY A 83 10.05 28.40 -3.33
N ALA A 84 10.82 27.67 -2.51
CA ALA A 84 11.83 28.24 -1.61
C ALA A 84 13.22 28.42 -2.26
N GLY A 85 13.40 27.94 -3.50
CA GLY A 85 14.57 28.23 -4.32
C GLY A 85 15.72 27.22 -4.20
N THR A 86 16.15 26.75 -5.37
CA THR A 86 17.42 26.08 -5.68
C THR A 86 17.61 24.63 -5.20
N ALA A 87 17.33 23.65 -6.08
CA ALA A 87 18.17 22.46 -6.32
C ALA A 87 17.51 21.51 -7.34
N ARG A 88 18.33 20.64 -7.94
CA ARG A 88 17.90 19.45 -8.71
C ARG A 88 17.14 18.41 -7.87
N ALA A 89 17.34 18.43 -6.55
CA ALA A 89 16.75 17.50 -5.60
C ALA A 89 15.19 17.48 -5.61
N PRO A 90 14.47 18.62 -5.66
CA PRO A 90 13.03 18.64 -5.87
C PRO A 90 12.54 17.92 -7.14
N ILE A 91 13.30 17.97 -8.24
CA ILE A 91 12.94 17.31 -9.52
C ILE A 91 13.04 15.79 -9.37
N ASP A 92 14.14 15.30 -8.78
CA ASP A 92 14.34 13.87 -8.55
C ASP A 92 13.29 13.32 -7.58
N GLN A 93 12.96 14.08 -6.53
CA GLN A 93 11.91 13.71 -5.57
C GLN A 93 10.52 13.68 -6.21
N ALA A 94 10.19 14.63 -7.08
CA ALA A 94 8.92 14.65 -7.80
C ALA A 94 8.82 13.46 -8.77
N THR A 95 9.90 13.16 -9.51
CA THR A 95 9.97 12.03 -10.44
C THR A 95 9.86 10.69 -9.71
N GLN A 96 10.56 10.54 -8.58
CA GLN A 96 10.47 9.34 -7.74
C GLN A 96 9.06 9.17 -7.16
N THR A 97 8.43 10.26 -6.72
CA THR A 97 7.06 10.22 -6.17
C THR A 97 6.04 9.86 -7.26
N ALA A 98 6.23 10.34 -8.49
CA ALA A 98 5.42 9.96 -9.64
C ALA A 98 5.54 8.45 -9.94
N ALA A 99 6.76 7.92 -9.99
CA ALA A 99 7.01 6.49 -10.22
C ALA A 99 6.40 5.62 -9.10
N GLN A 100 6.51 6.06 -7.85
CA GLN A 100 5.90 5.36 -6.70
C GLN A 100 4.37 5.32 -6.83
N ALA A 101 3.74 6.45 -7.16
CA ALA A 101 2.29 6.54 -7.34
C ALA A 101 1.79 5.66 -8.50
N GLN A 102 2.51 5.62 -9.63
CA GLN A 102 2.22 4.72 -10.74
C GLN A 102 2.36 3.24 -10.34
N GLY A 103 3.43 2.92 -9.60
CA GLY A 103 3.66 1.58 -9.07
C GLY A 103 2.50 1.10 -8.19
N LEU A 104 2.02 1.95 -7.27
CA LEU A 104 0.86 1.66 -6.42
C LEU A 104 -0.43 1.51 -7.23
N SER A 105 -0.70 2.39 -8.20
CA SER A 105 -1.85 2.28 -9.10
C SER A 105 -1.87 0.94 -9.85
N SER A 106 -0.73 0.53 -10.41
CA SER A 106 -0.60 -0.75 -11.12
C SER A 106 -0.89 -1.96 -10.22
N LYS A 107 -0.49 -1.88 -8.94
CA LYS A 107 -0.76 -2.93 -7.94
C LYS A 107 -2.25 -2.99 -7.61
N LEU A 108 -2.90 -1.83 -7.42
CA LEU A 108 -4.33 -1.78 -7.16
C LEU A 108 -5.17 -2.28 -8.32
N ARG A 109 -4.78 -2.01 -9.57
CA ARG A 109 -5.47 -2.56 -10.75
C ARG A 109 -5.34 -4.08 -10.84
N ARG A 110 -4.16 -4.62 -10.53
CA ARG A 110 -3.95 -6.07 -10.47
C ARG A 110 -4.79 -6.72 -9.36
N ALA A 111 -4.79 -6.11 -8.18
CA ALA A 111 -5.62 -6.57 -7.07
C ALA A 111 -7.11 -6.48 -7.41
N GLN A 112 -7.56 -5.38 -8.02
CA GLN A 112 -8.93 -5.21 -8.49
C GLN A 112 -9.36 -6.33 -9.45
N ALA A 113 -8.51 -6.66 -10.43
CA ALA A 113 -8.80 -7.75 -11.38
C ALA A 113 -8.89 -9.13 -10.69
N ALA A 114 -8.00 -9.38 -9.72
CA ALA A 114 -8.05 -10.59 -8.92
C ALA A 114 -9.34 -10.66 -8.08
N TYR A 115 -9.70 -9.58 -7.39
CA TYR A 115 -10.91 -9.51 -6.57
C TYR A 115 -12.19 -9.66 -7.37
N ARG A 116 -12.27 -9.06 -8.56
CA ARG A 116 -13.41 -9.25 -9.48
C ARG A 116 -13.64 -10.72 -9.82
N THR A 117 -12.54 -11.44 -10.06
CA THR A 117 -12.61 -12.86 -10.41
C THR A 117 -13.10 -13.69 -9.22
N ILE A 118 -12.60 -13.40 -8.01
CA ILE A 118 -12.95 -14.16 -6.79
C ILE A 118 -14.37 -13.82 -6.30
N ILE A 119 -14.74 -12.53 -6.22
CA ILE A 119 -16.08 -12.10 -5.79
C ILE A 119 -17.15 -12.47 -6.82
N GLY A 120 -16.83 -12.46 -8.11
CA GLY A 120 -17.74 -12.94 -9.16
C GLY A 120 -18.15 -14.41 -8.97
N GLN A 121 -17.28 -15.24 -8.41
CA GLN A 121 -17.59 -16.63 -8.05
C GLN A 121 -18.48 -16.73 -6.79
N CYS A 122 -18.55 -15.67 -5.99
CA CYS A 122 -19.33 -15.59 -4.77
C CYS A 122 -20.75 -15.01 -4.97
N GLY A 123 -21.07 -14.46 -6.15
CA GLY A 123 -22.38 -13.88 -6.46
C GLY A 123 -22.75 -12.62 -5.65
N ARG A 124 -21.76 -11.94 -5.06
CA ARG A 124 -21.95 -10.72 -4.23
C ARG A 124 -21.63 -9.44 -5.00
N PRO A 125 -22.20 -8.28 -4.60
CA PRO A 125 -21.90 -6.99 -5.23
C PRO A 125 -20.43 -6.58 -5.05
N ASP A 126 -19.81 -6.11 -6.13
CA ASP A 126 -18.36 -5.87 -6.29
C ASP A 126 -17.88 -4.51 -5.73
N LEU A 127 -18.35 -4.12 -4.54
CA LEU A 127 -18.10 -2.80 -3.96
C LEU A 127 -16.60 -2.53 -3.70
N GLN A 128 -15.84 -3.57 -3.31
CA GLN A 128 -14.41 -3.42 -3.00
C GLN A 128 -13.55 -3.22 -4.25
N SER A 129 -13.84 -3.93 -5.34
CA SER A 129 -13.17 -3.72 -6.62
C SER A 129 -13.41 -2.31 -7.17
N GLU A 130 -14.63 -1.81 -7.09
CA GLU A 130 -14.93 -0.43 -7.52
C GLU A 130 -14.13 0.59 -6.70
N ARG A 131 -14.03 0.38 -5.38
CA ARG A 131 -13.22 1.20 -4.49
C ARG A 131 -11.74 1.13 -4.86
N LEU A 132 -11.18 -0.07 -5.08
CA LEU A 132 -9.78 -0.25 -5.51
C LEU A 132 -9.52 0.43 -6.86
N GLY A 133 -10.44 0.32 -7.81
CA GLY A 133 -10.34 0.98 -9.12
C GLY A 133 -10.41 2.50 -9.02
N SER A 134 -11.24 3.04 -8.12
CA SER A 134 -11.30 4.46 -7.82
C SER A 134 -9.97 4.97 -7.23
N LEU A 135 -9.41 4.23 -6.27
CA LEU A 135 -8.12 4.56 -5.65
C LEU A 135 -6.97 4.52 -6.66
N ALA A 136 -6.95 3.54 -7.56
CA ALA A 136 -5.96 3.47 -8.64
C ALA A 136 -6.02 4.72 -9.55
N ARG A 137 -7.22 5.15 -9.94
CA ARG A 137 -7.39 6.37 -10.75
C ARG A 137 -6.91 7.63 -10.02
N ARG A 138 -7.15 7.71 -8.71
CA ARG A 138 -6.66 8.84 -7.88
C ARG A 138 -5.14 8.84 -7.80
N LEU A 139 -4.50 7.68 -7.61
CA LEU A 139 -3.04 7.55 -7.64
C LEU A 139 -2.46 7.90 -9.01
N ASP A 140 -3.11 7.54 -10.12
CA ASP A 140 -2.69 7.97 -11.46
C ASP A 140 -2.78 9.49 -11.65
N ALA A 141 -3.78 10.13 -11.03
CA ALA A 141 -3.93 11.58 -11.07
C ALA A 141 -2.81 12.27 -10.27
N GLU A 142 -2.49 11.77 -9.08
CA GLU A 142 -1.37 12.27 -8.27
C GLU A 142 -0.02 12.00 -8.94
N ALA A 143 0.17 10.85 -9.59
CA ALA A 143 1.37 10.58 -10.37
C ALA A 143 1.58 11.62 -11.48
N ARG A 144 0.53 11.91 -12.24
CA ARG A 144 0.58 12.95 -13.28
C ARG A 144 0.82 14.34 -12.71
N ARG A 145 0.26 14.64 -11.53
CA ARG A 145 0.53 15.90 -10.82
C ARG A 145 2.00 16.00 -10.44
N ALA A 146 2.59 14.93 -9.89
CA ALA A 146 4.00 14.88 -9.56
C ALA A 146 4.91 15.04 -10.79
N THR A 147 4.59 14.39 -11.91
CA THR A 147 5.34 14.59 -13.18
C THR A 147 5.26 16.05 -13.65
N ARG A 148 4.06 16.63 -13.71
CA ARG A 148 3.90 18.05 -14.10
C ARG A 148 4.64 19.01 -13.17
N LEU A 149 4.72 18.68 -11.88
CA LEU A 149 5.50 19.45 -10.92
C LEU A 149 6.99 19.35 -11.23
N ALA A 150 7.51 18.14 -11.51
CA ALA A 150 8.89 17.95 -11.94
C ALA A 150 9.22 18.76 -13.20
N ASP A 151 8.37 18.68 -14.23
CA ASP A 151 8.54 19.41 -15.48
C ASP A 151 8.55 20.93 -15.26
N ARG A 152 7.64 21.43 -14.40
CA ARG A 152 7.58 22.86 -14.05
C ARG A 152 8.86 23.32 -13.37
N ILE A 153 9.37 22.56 -12.40
CA ILE A 153 10.61 22.89 -11.69
C ILE A 153 11.82 22.80 -12.63
N ALA A 154 11.84 21.86 -13.57
CA ALA A 154 12.91 21.75 -14.55
C ALA A 154 12.93 22.94 -15.55
N SER A 155 11.79 23.62 -15.74
CA SER A 155 11.65 24.77 -16.63
C SER A 155 11.91 26.13 -15.98
N THR A 156 12.09 26.18 -14.65
CA THR A 156 12.42 27.38 -13.87
C THR A 156 13.91 27.49 -13.59
#